data_AF-A0A0N4XZK0-F1
#
_entry.id   AF-A0A0N4XZK0-F1
#
_cell.length_a   1.000
_cell.length_b   1.000
_cell.length_c   1.000
_cell.angle_alpha   90.00
_cell.angle_beta   90.00
_cell.angle_gamma   90.00
#
_symmetry.space_group_name_H-M   'P 1'
#
loop_
_entity.id
_entity.type
_entity.pdbx_description
1 polymer ?
#
loop_
_entity_poly.entity_id
_entity_poly.type
_entity_poly.pdbx_seq_one_letter_code
_entity_poly.pdbx_strand_id
1 'polypeptide(L)'
;MLFNIGYQIRLIIYVWTVIGTAYGRVQFEDWHCGSSEFTRRMSYESITEHCEQIILAVNHCCVVHDVCYTHQLGQEECDEKFCECNRQAALARPDCLDILEASCSLVQLFGFGAYYSSINYTEPVDLIKHKLSSESLHELYNDIYKECPNTNATTSSCALQYNLCEASPIDCVESLVGCLQDTASMDDSASCRQVVTRLCDKALKEVNTLWNLLRSPRFMRSNTLKLAMGLSLVALLYSVLRWQRSRNDGEKSLKYSPV
;
A
#
# COMPACT_ATOMS: atom_id res chain seq x y z
N MET A 1 13.18 -45.06 5.81
CA MET A 1 13.53 -43.88 4.97
C MET A 1 12.37 -42.89 4.96
N LEU A 2 12.37 -41.99 5.93
CA LEU A 2 11.46 -40.85 6.07
C LEU A 2 12.11 -39.65 5.36
N PHE A 3 11.87 -39.48 4.07
CA PHE A 3 12.38 -38.34 3.32
C PHE A 3 11.43 -37.14 3.49
N ASN A 4 11.82 -36.25 4.40
CA ASN A 4 11.95 -34.80 4.18
C ASN A 4 10.73 -33.95 3.74
N ILE A 5 9.53 -34.25 4.24
CA ILE A 5 8.37 -33.34 4.13
C ILE A 5 8.63 -32.02 4.87
N GLY A 6 9.40 -32.05 5.96
CA GLY A 6 9.74 -30.86 6.75
C GLY A 6 10.62 -29.83 6.03
N TYR A 7 11.47 -30.25 5.09
CA TYR A 7 12.36 -29.34 4.37
C TYR A 7 11.63 -28.54 3.28
N GLN A 8 10.67 -29.17 2.59
CA GLN A 8 9.86 -28.48 1.57
C GLN A 8 8.93 -27.43 2.18
N ILE A 9 8.31 -27.72 3.34
CA ILE A 9 7.47 -26.75 4.06
C ILE A 9 8.34 -25.59 4.58
N ARG A 10 9.53 -25.88 5.13
CA ARG A 10 10.46 -24.84 5.58
C ARG A 10 10.95 -23.97 4.44
N LEU A 11 11.24 -24.54 3.26
CA LEU A 11 11.68 -23.78 2.08
C LEU A 11 10.56 -22.84 1.57
N ILE A 12 9.31 -23.31 1.54
CA ILE A 12 8.16 -22.48 1.16
C ILE A 12 7.98 -21.33 2.16
N ILE A 13 8.01 -21.60 3.47
CA ILE A 13 7.93 -20.55 4.50
C ILE A 13 9.08 -19.56 4.35
N TYR A 14 10.31 -20.04 4.12
CA TYR A 14 11.48 -19.19 3.94
C TYR A 14 11.41 -18.33 2.69
N VAL A 15 10.88 -18.87 1.59
CA VAL A 15 10.66 -18.12 0.34
C VAL A 15 9.55 -17.10 0.51
N TRP A 16 8.46 -17.39 1.24
CA TRP A 16 7.43 -16.41 1.58
C TRP A 16 7.94 -15.31 2.52
N THR A 17 8.81 -15.63 3.50
CA THR A 17 9.42 -14.60 4.36
C THR A 17 10.46 -13.76 3.61
N VAL A 18 11.22 -14.35 2.68
CA VAL A 18 12.20 -13.60 1.86
C VAL A 18 11.49 -12.74 0.80
N ILE A 19 10.40 -13.24 0.19
CA ILE A 19 9.56 -12.43 -0.72
C ILE A 19 8.85 -11.31 0.06
N GLY A 20 8.45 -11.55 1.31
CA GLY A 20 7.88 -10.56 2.22
C GLY A 20 8.80 -9.36 2.54
N THR A 21 10.11 -9.48 2.29
CA THR A 21 11.09 -8.40 2.57
C THR A 21 11.45 -7.54 1.36
N ALA A 22 10.84 -7.79 0.19
CA ALA A 22 11.07 -7.00 -1.02
C ALA A 22 9.97 -5.96 -1.28
N TYR A 23 9.15 -5.63 -0.27
CA TYR A 23 8.09 -4.62 -0.38
C TYR A 23 8.58 -3.28 0.14
N GLY A 24 8.34 -2.23 -0.65
CA GLY A 24 8.88 -0.89 -0.40
C GLY A 24 8.33 -0.31 0.91
N ARG A 25 9.24 0.17 1.76
CA ARG A 25 8.89 0.96 2.94
C ARG A 25 9.04 2.44 2.60
N VAL A 26 8.28 3.29 3.27
CA VAL A 26 8.49 4.75 3.19
C VAL A 26 9.90 5.05 3.68
N GLN A 27 10.73 5.60 2.80
CA GLN A 27 12.08 6.02 3.15
C GLN A 27 12.04 7.42 3.77
N PHE A 28 13.10 7.82 4.47
CA PHE A 28 13.18 9.13 5.11
C PHE A 28 13.12 10.29 4.10
N GLU A 29 13.58 10.05 2.87
CA GLU A 29 13.52 11.00 1.76
C GLU A 29 12.09 11.29 1.31
N ASP A 30 11.19 10.32 1.47
CA ASP A 30 9.76 10.44 1.15
C ASP A 30 8.92 10.90 2.35
N TRP A 31 9.53 11.14 3.51
CA TRP A 31 8.85 11.52 4.74
C TRP A 31 8.69 13.04 4.86
N HIS A 32 7.45 13.49 5.06
CA HIS A 32 7.06 14.90 5.02
C HIS A 32 6.71 15.49 6.39
N CYS A 33 6.44 14.68 7.41
CA CYS A 33 6.01 15.23 8.70
C CYS A 33 7.14 15.98 9.41
N GLY A 34 7.10 17.31 9.45
CA GLY A 34 8.00 18.14 10.26
C GLY A 34 8.60 19.32 9.51
N SER A 35 8.77 20.44 10.20
CA SER A 35 9.20 21.72 9.61
C SER A 35 10.73 21.91 9.45
N SER A 36 11.54 21.02 10.00
CA SER A 36 13.01 21.08 9.96
C SER A 36 13.58 19.67 9.82
N GLU A 37 14.84 19.51 9.40
CA GLU A 37 15.48 18.18 9.34
C GLU A 37 15.39 17.44 10.70
N PHE A 38 15.62 18.16 11.79
CA PHE A 38 15.55 17.62 13.14
C PHE A 38 14.15 17.11 13.51
N THR A 39 13.12 17.96 13.35
CA THR A 39 11.74 17.57 13.66
C THR A 39 11.21 16.50 12.71
N ARG A 40 11.64 16.53 11.45
CA ARG A 40 11.29 15.53 10.43
C ARG A 40 11.94 14.17 10.72
N ARG A 41 13.17 14.13 11.22
CA ARG A 41 13.82 12.90 11.67
C ARG A 41 13.15 12.33 12.91
N MET A 42 12.88 13.15 13.91
CA MET A 42 12.21 12.67 15.13
C MET A 42 10.83 12.09 14.87
N SER A 43 10.02 12.73 14.01
CA SER A 43 8.70 12.20 13.65
C SER A 43 8.80 10.90 12.84
N TYR A 44 9.76 10.80 11.91
CA TYR A 44 10.00 9.58 11.14
C TYR A 44 10.36 8.40 12.05
N GLU A 45 11.31 8.62 12.96
CA GLU A 45 11.76 7.59 13.91
C GLU A 45 10.61 7.17 14.84
N SER A 46 9.86 8.13 15.38
CA SER A 46 8.71 7.88 16.25
C SER A 46 7.66 6.97 15.58
N ILE A 47 7.27 7.29 14.34
CA ILE A 47 6.27 6.53 13.60
C ILE A 47 6.84 5.19 13.12
N THR A 48 8.08 5.14 12.66
CA THR A 48 8.69 3.88 12.18
C THR A 48 8.87 2.88 13.31
N GLU A 49 9.17 3.32 14.52
CA GLU A 49 9.38 2.43 15.68
C GLU A 49 8.06 1.88 16.25
N HIS A 50 6.99 2.69 16.28
CA HIS A 50 5.76 2.34 17.00
C HIS A 50 4.58 2.02 16.07
N CYS A 51 4.56 2.62 14.88
CA CYS A 51 3.38 2.79 14.03
C CYS A 51 3.66 2.56 12.54
N GLU A 52 4.63 1.70 12.20
CA GLU A 52 5.09 1.44 10.82
C GLU A 52 3.93 1.09 9.86
N GLN A 53 2.92 0.39 10.35
CA GLN A 53 1.79 -0.10 9.56
C GLN A 53 0.86 1.03 9.06
N ILE A 54 0.91 2.21 9.69
CA ILE A 54 0.12 3.39 9.29
C ILE A 54 1.00 4.53 8.76
N ILE A 55 2.29 4.28 8.55
CA ILE A 55 3.27 5.30 8.13
C ILE A 55 2.85 6.02 6.85
N LEU A 56 2.27 5.30 5.89
CA LEU A 56 1.80 5.86 4.62
C LEU A 56 0.66 6.88 4.82
N ALA A 57 -0.32 6.52 5.65
CA ALA A 57 -1.47 7.37 5.93
C ALA A 57 -1.04 8.62 6.73
N VAL A 58 -0.19 8.44 7.75
CA VAL A 58 0.33 9.56 8.56
C VAL A 58 1.17 10.51 7.70
N ASN A 59 2.06 9.97 6.86
CA ASN A 59 2.86 10.79 5.94
C ASN A 59 1.97 11.62 5.01
N HIS A 60 0.90 11.02 4.49
CA HIS A 60 -0.06 11.71 3.65
C HIS A 60 -0.76 12.86 4.36
N CYS A 61 -1.18 12.66 5.61
CA CYS A 61 -1.77 13.72 6.43
C CYS A 61 -0.84 14.94 6.55
N CYS A 62 0.46 14.71 6.70
CA CYS A 62 1.45 15.78 6.75
C CYS A 62 1.61 16.51 5.42
N VAL A 63 1.60 15.79 4.30
CA VAL A 63 1.66 16.42 2.96
C VAL A 63 0.44 17.33 2.73
N VAL A 64 -0.76 16.85 3.06
CA VAL A 64 -2.00 17.64 2.95
C VAL A 64 -1.96 18.85 3.89
N HIS A 65 -1.42 18.70 5.10
CA HIS A 65 -1.25 19.81 6.04
C HIS A 65 -0.29 20.88 5.52
N ASP A 66 0.87 20.49 5.00
CA ASP A 66 1.88 21.41 4.46
C ASP A 66 1.36 22.18 3.23
N VAL A 67 0.59 21.52 2.36
CA VAL A 67 -0.06 22.19 1.21
C VAL A 67 -1.16 23.14 1.69
N CYS A 68 -1.93 22.77 2.71
CA CYS A 68 -2.94 23.64 3.31
C CYS A 68 -2.31 24.91 3.90
N TYR A 69 -1.18 24.75 4.60
CA TYR A 69 -0.35 25.85 5.10
C TYR A 69 0.13 26.73 3.94
N THR A 70 0.72 26.13 2.92
CA THR A 70 1.22 26.85 1.73
C THR A 70 0.12 27.69 1.06
N HIS A 71 -1.11 27.17 0.99
CA HIS A 71 -2.27 27.87 0.42
C HIS A 71 -2.90 28.89 1.38
N GLN A 72 -2.40 29.00 2.61
CA GLN A 72 -2.85 29.95 3.62
C GLN A 72 -4.36 29.85 3.88
N LEU A 73 -4.89 28.63 3.96
CA LEU A 73 -6.31 28.36 4.18
C LEU A 73 -6.77 28.60 5.65
N GLY A 74 -5.89 29.15 6.49
CA GLY A 74 -6.13 29.36 7.91
C GLY A 74 -5.48 28.28 8.77
N GLN A 75 -4.65 28.68 9.74
CA GLN A 75 -3.90 27.74 10.57
C GLN A 75 -4.83 26.77 11.32
N GLU A 76 -5.85 27.28 12.00
CA GLU A 76 -6.80 26.48 12.78
C GLU A 76 -7.56 25.47 11.91
N GLU A 77 -7.97 25.87 10.71
CA GLU A 77 -8.64 24.98 9.75
C GLU A 77 -7.70 23.88 9.26
N CYS A 78 -6.47 24.23 8.92
CA CYS A 78 -5.47 23.25 8.49
C CYS A 78 -5.10 22.28 9.61
N ASP A 79 -4.90 22.79 10.83
CA ASP A 79 -4.55 21.97 12.00
C ASP A 79 -5.68 21.00 12.34
N GLU A 80 -6.94 21.43 12.33
CA GLU A 80 -8.07 20.53 12.60
C GLU A 80 -8.21 19.44 11.53
N LYS A 81 -8.03 19.78 10.24
CA LYS A 81 -8.03 18.79 9.16
C LYS A 81 -6.88 17.78 9.31
N PHE A 82 -5.70 18.23 9.73
CA PHE A 82 -4.58 17.36 10.03
C PHE A 82 -4.89 16.42 11.20
N CYS A 83 -5.47 16.94 12.28
CA CYS A 83 -5.88 16.14 13.43
C CYS A 83 -6.91 15.08 13.04
N GLU A 84 -7.93 15.44 12.25
CA GLU A 84 -8.93 14.48 11.77
C GLU A 84 -8.30 13.41 10.88
N CYS A 85 -7.43 13.80 9.94
CA CYS A 85 -6.70 12.85 9.09
C CYS A 85 -5.90 11.84 9.93
N ASN A 86 -5.20 12.31 10.96
CA ASN A 86 -4.47 11.47 11.90
C ASN A 86 -5.38 10.51 12.68
N ARG A 87 -6.55 10.95 13.13
CA ARG A 87 -7.53 10.08 13.80
C ARG A 87 -8.03 8.99 12.86
N GLN A 88 -8.29 9.33 11.60
CA GLN A 88 -8.68 8.35 10.58
C GLN A 88 -7.57 7.33 10.32
N ALA A 89 -6.31 7.77 10.20
CA ALA A 89 -5.16 6.89 10.07
C ALA A 89 -5.01 5.94 11.27
N ALA A 90 -5.33 6.41 12.47
CA ALA A 90 -5.27 5.62 13.71
C ALA A 90 -6.35 4.54 13.81
N LEU A 91 -7.43 4.56 13.00
CA LEU A 91 -8.51 3.57 13.12
C LEU A 91 -8.04 2.12 12.98
N ALA A 92 -7.05 1.89 12.11
CA ALA A 92 -6.44 0.57 11.94
C ALA A 92 -5.46 0.19 13.07
N ARG A 93 -4.96 1.19 13.81
CA ARG A 93 -3.97 1.06 14.89
C ARG A 93 -4.28 2.01 16.06
N PRO A 94 -5.27 1.68 16.90
CA PRO A 94 -5.67 2.54 18.01
C PRO A 94 -4.56 2.81 19.03
N ASP A 95 -3.57 1.91 19.12
CA ASP A 95 -2.38 2.05 19.94
C ASP A 95 -1.44 3.18 19.47
N CYS A 96 -1.62 3.67 18.24
CA CYS A 96 -0.91 4.84 17.70
C CYS A 96 -1.61 6.17 17.99
N LEU A 97 -2.84 6.14 18.52
CA LEU A 97 -3.66 7.34 18.68
C LEU A 97 -2.97 8.40 19.55
N ASP A 98 -2.34 8.00 20.66
CA ASP A 98 -1.68 8.94 21.57
C ASP A 98 -0.52 9.72 20.90
N ILE A 99 0.26 9.05 20.04
CA ILE A 99 1.36 9.68 19.27
C ILE A 99 0.80 10.68 18.26
N LEU A 100 -0.32 10.33 17.63
CA LEU A 100 -0.95 11.16 16.62
C LEU A 100 -1.71 12.36 17.22
N GLU A 101 -2.36 12.19 18.37
CA GLU A 101 -2.94 13.30 19.16
C GLU A 101 -1.87 14.22 19.74
N ALA A 102 -0.72 13.68 20.16
CA ALA A 102 0.42 14.51 20.52
C ALA A 102 0.90 15.35 19.33
N SER A 103 0.94 14.77 18.12
CA SER A 103 1.29 15.49 16.90
C SER A 103 0.27 16.60 16.57
N CYS A 104 -1.03 16.31 16.73
CA CYS A 104 -2.11 17.31 16.63
C CYS A 104 -1.90 18.48 17.61
N SER A 105 -1.64 18.18 18.89
CA SER A 105 -1.38 19.19 19.92
C SER A 105 -0.16 20.06 19.59
N LEU A 106 0.89 19.45 19.03
CA LEU A 106 2.12 20.17 18.65
C LEU A 106 1.87 21.20 17.54
N VAL A 107 1.10 20.86 16.50
CA VAL A 107 0.81 21.82 15.42
C VAL A 107 -0.11 22.94 15.90
N GLN A 108 -1.11 22.65 16.74
CA GLN A 108 -1.99 23.68 17.29
C GLN A 108 -1.25 24.66 18.21
N LEU A 109 -0.30 24.17 19.03
CA LEU A 109 0.44 25.01 19.97
C LEU A 109 1.63 25.75 19.33
N PHE A 110 2.33 25.12 18.40
CA PHE A 110 3.62 25.61 17.87
C PHE A 110 3.65 25.79 16.35
N GLY A 111 2.57 25.44 15.64
CA GLY A 111 2.49 25.47 14.18
C GLY A 111 2.47 26.88 13.57
N PHE A 112 2.20 27.92 14.36
CA PHE A 112 2.12 29.30 13.86
C PHE A 112 3.36 29.71 13.05
N GLY A 113 4.55 29.34 13.52
CA GLY A 113 5.81 29.67 12.84
C GLY A 113 5.92 28.98 11.48
N ALA A 114 5.56 27.71 11.40
CA ALA A 114 5.53 26.95 10.16
C ALA A 114 4.46 27.49 9.20
N TYR A 115 3.27 27.81 9.71
CA TYR A 115 2.17 28.40 8.93
C TYR A 115 2.60 29.72 8.27
N TYR A 116 3.14 30.69 9.02
CA TYR A 116 3.59 31.95 8.44
C TYR A 116 4.79 31.79 7.51
N SER A 117 5.68 30.83 7.78
CA SER A 117 6.85 30.58 6.94
C SER A 117 6.48 29.95 5.58
N SER A 118 5.30 29.34 5.48
CA SER A 118 4.83 28.68 4.26
C SER A 118 4.27 29.63 3.18
N ILE A 119 4.06 30.92 3.48
CA ILE A 119 3.49 31.91 2.54
C ILE A 119 4.24 31.98 1.21
N ASN A 120 5.57 31.89 1.26
CA ASN A 120 6.43 31.92 0.08
C ASN A 120 7.07 30.57 -0.20
N TYR A 121 6.49 29.49 0.33
CA TYR A 121 6.97 28.16 0.05
C TYR A 121 6.82 27.90 -1.45
N THR A 122 7.91 27.45 -2.06
CA THR A 122 7.91 26.93 -3.42
C THR A 122 8.41 25.52 -3.33
N GLU A 123 7.74 24.59 -4.00
CA GLU A 123 8.19 23.20 -4.02
C GLU A 123 9.64 23.11 -4.51
N PRO A 124 10.48 22.29 -3.86
CA PRO A 124 11.86 22.08 -4.29
C PRO A 124 11.93 21.56 -5.72
N VAL A 125 12.93 22.01 -6.48
CA VAL A 125 13.16 21.56 -7.88
C VAL A 125 13.45 20.05 -7.95
N ASP A 126 13.97 19.49 -6.86
CA ASP A 126 14.29 18.08 -6.67
C ASP A 126 13.16 17.27 -6.00
N LEU A 127 11.94 17.82 -5.86
CA LEU A 127 10.79 17.06 -5.41
C LEU A 127 10.60 15.81 -6.28
N ILE A 128 10.66 14.64 -5.64
CA ILE A 128 10.43 13.37 -6.30
C ILE A 128 8.93 13.26 -6.62
N LYS A 129 8.61 13.28 -7.92
CA LYS A 129 7.26 13.05 -8.42
C LYS A 129 7.05 11.55 -8.67
N HIS A 130 6.55 10.86 -7.64
CA HIS A 130 6.21 9.45 -7.72
C HIS A 130 5.15 9.22 -8.80
N LYS A 131 5.27 8.08 -9.49
CA LYS A 131 4.41 7.70 -10.61
C LYS A 131 3.67 6.43 -10.24
N LEU A 132 2.42 6.28 -10.68
CA LEU A 132 1.73 5.00 -10.52
C LEU A 132 2.49 3.89 -11.24
N SER A 133 2.62 2.76 -10.54
CA SER A 133 3.14 1.49 -11.07
C SER A 133 2.18 0.82 -12.06
N SER A 134 0.89 1.21 -12.06
CA SER A 134 -0.10 0.70 -13.00
C SER A 134 0.15 1.25 -14.41
N GLU A 135 0.49 0.37 -15.35
CA GLU A 135 0.70 0.71 -16.77
C GLU A 135 -0.56 1.35 -17.40
N SER A 136 -1.76 0.90 -17.01
CA SER A 136 -3.01 1.42 -17.58
C SER A 136 -3.33 2.84 -17.12
N LEU A 137 -2.93 3.22 -15.90
CA LEU A 137 -3.23 4.51 -15.31
C LEU A 137 -2.07 5.52 -15.45
N HIS A 138 -0.86 5.05 -15.74
CA HIS A 138 0.37 5.84 -15.73
C HIS A 138 0.28 7.14 -16.54
N GLU A 139 -0.17 7.09 -17.79
CA GLU A 139 -0.23 8.27 -18.66
C GLU A 139 -1.21 9.33 -18.12
N LEU A 140 -2.42 8.90 -17.75
CA LEU A 140 -3.46 9.78 -17.24
C LEU A 140 -3.06 10.38 -15.88
N TYR A 141 -2.29 9.63 -15.10
CA TYR A 141 -1.75 10.10 -13.82
C TYR A 141 -0.71 11.20 -14.00
N ASN A 142 0.15 11.09 -15.02
CA ASN A 142 1.13 12.14 -15.32
C ASN A 142 0.48 13.46 -15.73
N ASP A 143 -0.75 13.43 -16.25
CA ASP A 143 -1.49 14.65 -16.57
C ASP A 143 -1.98 15.39 -15.31
N ILE A 144 -2.14 14.70 -14.17
CA ILE A 144 -2.45 15.34 -12.88
C ILE A 144 -1.36 16.34 -12.50
N TYR A 145 -0.08 15.97 -12.62
CA TYR A 145 1.02 16.88 -12.34
C TYR A 145 1.06 18.13 -13.22
N LYS A 146 0.42 18.11 -14.40
CA LYS A 146 0.35 19.26 -15.30
C LYS A 146 -0.86 20.13 -14.99
N GLU A 147 -2.00 19.50 -14.74
CA GLU A 147 -3.28 20.17 -14.56
C GLU A 147 -3.55 20.58 -13.10
N CYS A 148 -2.82 20.02 -12.13
CA CYS A 148 -2.89 20.28 -10.69
C CYS A 148 -1.53 20.77 -10.13
N PRO A 149 -0.95 21.87 -10.65
CA PRO A 149 0.43 22.24 -10.34
C PRO A 149 0.67 22.61 -8.87
N ASN A 150 -0.38 22.98 -8.12
CA ASN A 150 -0.26 23.43 -6.73
C ASN A 150 -0.28 22.28 -5.71
N THR A 151 -0.38 21.05 -6.19
CA THR A 151 -0.57 19.85 -5.34
C THR A 151 0.35 18.71 -5.78
N ASN A 152 1.55 19.01 -6.31
CA ASN A 152 2.47 17.96 -6.74
C ASN A 152 2.91 17.08 -5.57
N ALA A 153 3.17 17.66 -4.39
CA ALA A 153 3.49 16.88 -3.19
C ALA A 153 2.35 15.91 -2.83
N THR A 154 1.10 16.39 -2.77
CA THR A 154 -0.09 15.56 -2.49
C THR A 154 -0.26 14.47 -3.55
N THR A 155 -0.13 14.84 -4.83
CA THR A 155 -0.17 13.89 -5.94
C THR A 155 0.91 12.82 -5.74
N SER A 156 2.16 13.19 -5.52
CA SER A 156 3.27 12.25 -5.29
C SER A 156 3.00 11.30 -4.13
N SER A 157 2.47 11.82 -3.01
CA SER A 157 2.04 11.00 -1.88
C SER A 157 0.95 9.98 -2.26
N CYS A 158 -0.02 10.33 -3.10
CA CYS A 158 -1.03 9.38 -3.60
C CYS A 158 -0.42 8.25 -4.42
N ALA A 159 0.55 8.55 -5.29
CA ALA A 159 1.24 7.52 -6.06
C ALA A 159 2.02 6.56 -5.15
N LEU A 160 2.71 7.10 -4.16
CA LEU A 160 3.46 6.31 -3.19
C LEU A 160 2.52 5.38 -2.39
N GLN A 161 1.40 5.92 -1.88
CA GLN A 161 0.38 5.13 -1.18
C GLN A 161 -0.16 4.00 -2.04
N TYR A 162 -0.51 4.27 -3.30
CA TYR A 162 -1.01 3.24 -4.21
C TYR A 162 0.04 2.17 -4.50
N ASN A 163 1.29 2.57 -4.75
CA ASN A 163 2.37 1.65 -5.10
C ASN A 163 2.78 0.75 -3.95
N LEU A 164 2.64 1.22 -2.71
CA LEU A 164 2.99 0.49 -1.49
C LEU A 164 1.78 -0.14 -0.81
N CYS A 165 0.60 -0.06 -1.43
CA CYS A 165 -0.63 -0.62 -0.88
C CYS A 165 -0.59 -2.16 -0.89
N GLU A 166 -0.71 -2.76 0.30
CA GLU A 166 -0.75 -4.22 0.48
C GLU A 166 -2.18 -4.79 0.57
N ALA A 167 -3.20 -3.93 0.50
CA ALA A 167 -4.61 -4.31 0.58
C ALA A 167 -5.11 -4.93 -0.74
N SER A 168 -6.42 -5.21 -0.83
CA SER A 168 -6.96 -5.72 -2.09
C SER A 168 -6.87 -4.64 -3.20
N PRO A 169 -6.83 -5.03 -4.49
CA PRO A 169 -6.82 -4.05 -5.59
C PRO A 169 -7.99 -3.04 -5.55
N ILE A 170 -9.13 -3.44 -4.94
CA ILE A 170 -10.26 -2.54 -4.71
C ILE A 170 -9.89 -1.49 -3.68
N ASP A 171 -9.44 -1.92 -2.51
CA ASP A 171 -9.10 -1.02 -1.40
C ASP A 171 -7.99 -0.04 -1.80
N CYS A 172 -6.99 -0.51 -2.55
CA CYS A 172 -5.91 0.36 -3.05
C CYS A 172 -6.41 1.41 -4.05
N VAL A 173 -7.35 1.05 -4.93
CA VAL A 173 -7.96 2.01 -5.86
C VAL A 173 -8.91 2.96 -5.14
N GLU A 174 -9.70 2.50 -4.19
CA GLU A 174 -10.55 3.37 -3.38
C GLU A 174 -9.71 4.39 -2.59
N SER A 175 -8.60 3.93 -2.00
CA SER A 175 -7.65 4.81 -1.30
C SER A 175 -7.00 5.82 -2.25
N LEU A 176 -6.59 5.39 -3.45
CA LEU A 176 -6.07 6.30 -4.48
C LEU A 176 -7.12 7.34 -4.91
N VAL A 177 -8.37 6.93 -5.10
CA VAL A 177 -9.47 7.82 -5.47
C VAL A 177 -9.70 8.87 -4.38
N GLY A 178 -9.74 8.47 -3.11
CA GLY A 178 -9.86 9.40 -1.98
C GLY A 178 -8.71 10.42 -1.96
N CYS A 179 -7.48 9.93 -2.04
CA CYS A 179 -6.29 10.77 -2.06
C CYS A 179 -6.25 11.78 -3.23
N LEU A 180 -6.71 11.36 -4.41
CA LEU A 180 -6.79 12.26 -5.57
C LEU A 180 -7.93 13.27 -5.47
N GLN A 181 -9.00 12.95 -4.75
CA GLN A 181 -10.04 13.93 -4.43
C GLN A 181 -9.49 15.03 -3.53
N ASP A 182 -8.62 14.71 -2.58
CA ASP A 182 -7.92 15.72 -1.77
C ASP A 182 -7.09 16.63 -2.67
N THR A 183 -6.31 16.05 -3.59
CA THR A 183 -5.53 16.79 -4.62
C THR A 183 -6.41 17.78 -5.40
N ALA A 184 -7.55 17.32 -5.93
CA ALA A 184 -8.47 18.16 -6.68
C ALA A 184 -9.15 19.25 -5.84
N SER A 185 -9.41 18.97 -4.56
CA SER A 185 -10.01 19.93 -3.65
C SER A 185 -9.05 21.07 -3.28
N MET A 186 -7.75 20.76 -3.14
CA MET A 186 -6.73 21.72 -2.74
C MET A 186 -6.23 22.61 -3.88
N ASP A 187 -6.16 22.09 -5.12
CA ASP A 187 -5.73 22.86 -6.29
C ASP A 187 -6.80 23.88 -6.74
N ASP A 188 -8.09 23.56 -6.52
CA ASP A 188 -9.28 24.35 -6.88
C ASP A 188 -9.46 24.68 -8.39
N SER A 189 -8.59 24.22 -9.28
CA SER A 189 -8.78 24.43 -10.72
C SER A 189 -9.81 23.47 -11.33
N ALA A 190 -10.57 23.96 -12.32
CA ALA A 190 -11.53 23.14 -13.05
C ALA A 190 -10.84 22.05 -13.90
N SER A 191 -9.66 22.35 -14.45
CA SER A 191 -8.84 21.42 -15.21
C SER A 191 -8.33 20.27 -14.33
N CYS A 192 -7.82 20.58 -13.13
CA CYS A 192 -7.39 19.57 -12.17
C CYS A 192 -8.53 18.62 -11.81
N ARG A 193 -9.70 19.17 -11.40
CA ARG A 193 -10.89 18.37 -11.10
C ARG A 193 -11.27 17.44 -12.25
N GLN A 194 -11.27 17.93 -13.49
CA GLN A 194 -11.62 17.13 -14.66
C GLN A 194 -10.63 15.98 -14.91
N VAL A 195 -9.33 16.24 -14.80
CA VAL A 195 -8.30 15.20 -14.97
C VAL A 195 -8.40 14.13 -13.87
N VAL A 196 -8.57 14.55 -12.61
CA VAL A 196 -8.73 13.65 -11.47
C VAL A 196 -9.98 12.78 -11.64
N THR A 197 -11.14 13.36 -11.96
CA THR A 197 -12.37 12.60 -12.18
C THR A 197 -12.20 11.54 -13.26
N ARG A 198 -11.58 11.89 -14.41
CA ARG A 198 -11.33 10.93 -15.49
C ARG A 198 -10.46 9.77 -15.04
N LEU A 199 -9.46 10.02 -14.21
CA LEU A 199 -8.59 8.96 -13.68
C LEU A 199 -9.34 8.07 -12.70
N CYS A 200 -10.05 8.67 -11.74
CA CYS A 200 -10.83 7.94 -10.76
C CYS A 200 -11.88 7.03 -11.43
N ASP A 201 -12.60 7.55 -12.43
CA ASP A 201 -13.58 6.77 -13.21
C ASP A 201 -12.93 5.57 -13.92
N LYS A 202 -11.75 5.78 -14.53
CA LYS A 202 -11.00 4.71 -15.20
C LYS A 202 -10.55 3.65 -14.20
N ALA A 203 -9.95 4.06 -13.08
CA ALA A 203 -9.44 3.16 -12.05
C ALA A 203 -10.57 2.30 -11.46
N LEU A 204 -11.69 2.92 -11.08
CA LEU A 204 -12.86 2.21 -10.55
C LEU A 204 -13.47 1.26 -11.59
N LYS A 205 -13.51 1.64 -12.87
CA LYS A 205 -14.02 0.77 -13.94
C LYS A 205 -13.14 -0.46 -14.16
N GLU A 206 -11.82 -0.32 -14.14
CA GLU A 206 -10.88 -1.43 -14.31
C GLU A 206 -11.04 -2.46 -13.18
N VAL A 207 -11.11 -1.98 -11.93
CA VAL A 207 -11.30 -2.84 -10.76
C VAL A 207 -12.68 -3.50 -10.76
N ASN A 208 -13.74 -2.78 -11.07
CA ASN A 208 -15.08 -3.36 -11.17
C ASN A 208 -15.17 -4.43 -12.26
N THR A 209 -14.48 -4.24 -13.39
CA THR A 209 -14.41 -5.23 -14.47
C THR A 209 -13.68 -6.49 -14.00
N LEU A 210 -12.54 -6.32 -13.32
CA LEU A 210 -11.78 -7.42 -12.73
C LEU A 210 -12.62 -8.20 -11.71
N TRP A 211 -13.30 -7.49 -10.81
CA TRP A 211 -14.16 -8.08 -9.79
C TRP A 211 -15.30 -8.90 -10.41
N ASN A 212 -15.96 -8.35 -11.43
CA ASN A 212 -17.02 -9.04 -12.16
C ASN A 212 -16.51 -10.29 -12.89
N LEU A 213 -15.29 -10.25 -13.43
CA LEU A 213 -14.65 -11.42 -14.05
C LEU A 213 -14.36 -12.51 -13.02
N LEU A 214 -13.80 -12.14 -11.85
CA LEU A 214 -13.49 -13.08 -10.78
C LEU A 214 -14.75 -13.73 -10.19
N ARG A 215 -15.84 -12.96 -10.07
CA ARG A 215 -17.14 -13.45 -9.56
C ARG A 215 -17.93 -14.25 -10.60
N SER A 216 -17.50 -14.27 -11.87
CA SER A 216 -18.23 -14.98 -12.93
C SER A 216 -18.29 -16.49 -12.67
N PRO A 217 -19.48 -17.12 -12.67
CA PRO A 217 -19.63 -18.54 -12.42
C PRO A 217 -18.90 -19.40 -13.46
N ARG A 218 -18.66 -18.88 -14.67
CA ARG A 218 -17.85 -19.56 -15.70
C ARG A 218 -16.37 -19.62 -15.33
N PHE A 219 -15.82 -18.55 -14.77
CA PHE A 219 -14.42 -18.49 -14.34
C PHE A 219 -14.19 -19.40 -13.12
N MET A 220 -15.08 -19.31 -12.13
CA MET A 220 -15.07 -20.20 -10.96
C MET A 220 -15.19 -21.68 -11.36
N ARG A 221 -16.07 -22.02 -12.31
CA ARG A 221 -16.25 -23.40 -12.79
C ARG A 221 -15.04 -23.89 -13.60
N SER A 222 -14.38 -23.03 -14.38
CA SER A 222 -13.18 -23.41 -15.13
C SER A 222 -11.97 -23.63 -14.22
N ASN A 223 -11.79 -22.83 -13.17
CA ASN A 223 -10.64 -22.94 -12.28
C ASN A 223 -10.82 -24.02 -11.21
N THR A 224 -12.04 -24.22 -10.71
CA THR A 224 -12.33 -25.37 -9.84
C THR A 224 -12.11 -26.70 -10.57
N LEU A 225 -12.44 -26.78 -11.87
CA LEU A 225 -12.15 -27.97 -12.68
C LEU A 225 -10.63 -28.20 -12.80
N LYS A 226 -9.86 -27.15 -13.09
CA LYS A 226 -8.38 -27.23 -13.19
C LYS A 226 -7.73 -27.62 -11.85
N LEU A 227 -8.19 -27.04 -10.74
CA LEU A 227 -7.73 -27.40 -9.39
C LEU A 227 -8.10 -28.84 -9.03
N ALA A 228 -9.33 -29.28 -9.33
CA ALA A 228 -9.76 -30.65 -9.09
C ALA A 228 -8.95 -31.65 -9.92
N MET A 229 -8.67 -31.34 -11.20
CA MET A 229 -7.81 -32.15 -12.06
C MET A 229 -6.38 -32.22 -11.52
N GLY A 230 -5.81 -31.08 -11.08
CA GLY A 230 -4.48 -31.02 -10.46
C GLY A 230 -4.38 -31.86 -9.19
N LEU A 231 -5.33 -31.71 -8.26
CA LEU A 231 -5.41 -32.50 -7.02
C LEU A 231 -5.59 -34.00 -7.31
N SER A 232 -6.40 -34.35 -8.31
CA SER A 232 -6.60 -35.74 -8.72
C SER A 232 -5.31 -36.37 -9.27
N LEU A 233 -4.55 -35.61 -10.06
CA LEU A 233 -3.27 -36.06 -10.62
C LEU A 233 -2.22 -36.28 -9.52
N VAL A 234 -2.15 -35.36 -8.55
CA VAL A 234 -1.27 -35.49 -7.38
C VAL A 234 -1.65 -36.71 -6.53
N ALA A 235 -2.94 -36.92 -6.29
CA ALA A 235 -3.43 -38.07 -5.55
C ALA A 235 -3.13 -39.40 -6.27
N LEU A 236 -3.26 -39.44 -7.60
CA LEU A 236 -2.90 -40.60 -8.43
C LEU A 236 -1.40 -40.89 -8.37
N LEU A 237 -0.55 -39.87 -8.56
CA LEU A 237 0.90 -40.01 -8.45
C LEU A 237 1.33 -40.51 -7.06
N TYR A 238 0.73 -39.95 -6.00
CA TYR A 238 0.97 -40.40 -4.64
C TYR A 238 0.59 -41.87 -4.44
N SER A 239 -0.56 -42.29 -5.00
CA SER A 239 -1.04 -43.67 -4.92
C SER A 239 -0.13 -44.64 -5.67
N VAL A 240 0.35 -44.26 -6.86
CA VAL A 240 1.29 -45.06 -7.67
C VAL A 240 2.63 -45.20 -6.94
N LEU A 241 3.18 -44.11 -6.40
CA LEU A 241 4.44 -44.13 -5.66
C LEU A 241 4.33 -44.99 -4.39
N ARG A 242 3.20 -44.90 -3.67
CA ARG A 242 2.94 -45.73 -2.49
C ARG A 242 2.82 -47.21 -2.87
N TRP A 243 2.17 -47.52 -3.99
CA TRP A 243 2.04 -48.89 -4.49
C TRP A 243 3.38 -49.50 -4.92
N GLN A 244 4.20 -48.77 -5.66
CA GLN A 244 5.55 -49.20 -6.05
C GLN A 244 6.44 -49.47 -4.83
N ARG A 245 6.33 -48.63 -3.79
CA ARG A 245 7.06 -48.83 -2.52
C ARG A 245 6.65 -50.11 -1.81
N SER A 246 5.34 -50.36 -1.68
CA SER A 246 4.80 -51.59 -1.08
C SER A 246 5.29 -52.86 -1.81
N ARG A 247 5.32 -52.83 -3.15
CA ARG A 247 5.82 -53.93 -3.98
C ARG A 247 7.31 -54.22 -3.73
N ASN A 248 8.14 -53.18 -3.64
CA ASN A 248 9.56 -53.31 -3.36
C ASN A 248 9.85 -53.82 -1.93
N ASP A 249 9.01 -53.50 -0.96
CA ASP A 249 9.14 -53.99 0.41
C ASP A 249 8.72 -55.47 0.53
N GLY A 250 7.69 -55.89 -0.22
CA GLY A 250 7.27 -57.29 -0.31
C GLY A 250 8.31 -58.21 -0.97
N GLU A 251 9.02 -57.73 -1.98
CA GLU A 251 10.06 -58.51 -2.67
C GLU A 251 11.34 -58.69 -1.82
N LYS A 252 11.61 -57.75 -0.89
CA LYS A 252 12.70 -57.90 0.09
C LYS A 252 12.37 -58.89 1.21
N SER A 253 11.10 -59.01 1.58
CA SER A 253 10.63 -59.97 2.59
C SER A 253 10.75 -61.44 2.15
N LEU A 254 10.70 -61.71 0.84
CA LEU A 254 10.77 -63.07 0.28
C LEU A 254 12.22 -63.58 0.08
N LYS A 255 13.24 -62.70 0.18
CA LYS A 255 14.66 -63.08 0.06
C LYS A 255 15.35 -63.40 1.39
N TYR A 256 14.66 -63.28 2.53
CA TYR A 256 15.17 -63.58 3.86
C TYR A 256 14.24 -64.56 4.60
N SER A 257 14.02 -65.75 4.04
CA SER A 257 13.58 -66.90 4.85
C SER A 257 14.82 -67.75 5.18
N PRO A 258 15.25 -67.81 6.45
CA PRO A 258 16.35 -68.70 6.84
C PRO A 258 15.86 -70.15 6.74
N VAL A 259 16.66 -70.97 6.07
CA VAL A 259 16.56 -72.43 6.02
C VAL A 259 17.16 -73.01 7.30
#